data_AF-A0AAN8J3G3-F1
#
_entry.id   AF-A0AAN8J3G3-F1
#
_cell.length_a   1.000
_cell.length_b   1.000
_cell.length_c   1.000
_cell.angle_alpha   90.00
_cell.angle_beta   90.00
_cell.angle_gamma   90.00
#
_symmetry.space_group_name_H-M   'P 1'
#
loop_
_entity.id
_entity.type
_entity.pdbx_description
1 polymer ?
#
loop_
_entity_poly.entity_id
_entity_poly.type
_entity_poly.pdbx_seq_one_letter_code
_entity_poly.pdbx_strand_id
1 'polypeptide(L)'
;MPEAFPSYLLVPNEGAVTVPSPIVSAIQYNQDNYQRPKNASDRDWFDTVKLSLSNSTDGNVWITQTEHPSQYTNVYFNASKVTYGIHRDRTYVQTIAFVDKAFPSFFAKYLQGGVIAMYISLVIVVGRLIRALFTHSPIEVMITEIPNPDFLLKICLDIYLVREAKDFFLEQ
;
A
#
# COMPACT_ATOMS: atom_id res chain seq x y z
N MET A 1 -28.84 18.84 16.33
CA MET A 1 -28.97 17.54 15.64
C MET A 1 -28.49 16.46 16.60
N PRO A 2 -29.39 15.64 17.17
CA PRO A 2 -29.01 14.55 18.06
C PRO A 2 -28.28 13.43 17.30
N GLU A 3 -27.38 12.72 17.98
CA GLU A 3 -26.68 11.52 17.47
C GLU A 3 -26.09 11.67 16.06
N ALA A 4 -25.50 12.85 15.81
CA ALA A 4 -25.12 13.28 14.47
C ALA A 4 -23.62 13.15 14.21
N PHE A 5 -22.79 13.22 15.26
CA PHE A 5 -21.34 13.32 15.11
C PHE A 5 -20.61 12.17 15.84
N PRO A 6 -19.93 11.26 15.11
CA PRO A 6 -19.16 10.19 15.74
C PRO A 6 -17.81 10.70 16.26
N SER A 7 -17.41 10.25 17.45
CA SER A 7 -16.07 10.49 18.00
C SER A 7 -14.99 9.54 17.45
N TYR A 8 -15.40 8.42 16.86
CA TYR A 8 -14.50 7.43 16.25
C TYR A 8 -14.92 7.09 14.83
N LEU A 9 -13.96 7.07 13.91
CA LEU A 9 -14.16 6.79 12.50
C LEU A 9 -13.12 5.78 12.02
N LEU A 10 -13.52 4.83 11.19
CA LEU A 10 -12.64 3.95 10.43
C LEU A 10 -12.63 4.43 8.98
N VAL A 11 -11.45 4.81 8.50
CA VAL A 11 -11.21 5.22 7.13
C VAL A 11 -10.54 4.04 6.43
N PRO A 12 -11.29 3.22 5.67
CA PRO A 12 -10.72 2.11 4.95
C PRO A 12 -9.88 2.60 3.76
N ASN A 13 -9.01 1.73 3.25
CA ASN A 13 -8.22 2.01 2.05
C ASN A 13 -9.09 2.25 0.81
N GLU A 14 -10.24 1.59 0.73
CA GLU A 14 -11.19 1.68 -0.38
C GLU A 14 -12.63 1.71 0.17
N GLY A 15 -13.51 2.46 -0.49
CA GLY A 15 -14.93 2.52 -0.14
C GLY A 15 -15.29 3.66 0.81
N ALA A 16 -16.30 3.43 1.65
CA ALA A 16 -16.90 4.45 2.51
C ALA A 16 -16.34 4.43 3.93
N VAL A 17 -16.29 5.60 4.57
CA VAL A 17 -15.94 5.73 6.00
C VAL A 17 -17.01 5.03 6.83
N THR A 18 -16.58 4.20 7.78
CA THR A 18 -17.46 3.43 8.66
C THR A 18 -17.12 3.66 10.12
N VAL A 19 -17.97 3.20 11.04
CA VAL A 19 -17.63 3.20 12.47
C VAL A 19 -16.85 1.93 12.82
N PRO A 20 -15.79 2.01 13.65
CA PRO A 20 -15.03 0.82 14.04
C PRO A 20 -15.88 -0.13 14.90
N SER A 21 -16.43 -1.19 14.28
CA SER A 21 -17.30 -2.18 14.95
C SER A 21 -16.73 -2.77 16.26
N PRO A 22 -15.43 -3.13 16.35
CA PRO A 22 -14.86 -3.63 17.61
C PRO A 22 -14.92 -2.61 18.74
N ILE A 23 -14.66 -1.33 18.45
CA ILE A 23 -14.73 -0.25 19.45
C ILE A 23 -16.18 -0.04 19.86
N VAL A 24 -17.09 0.02 18.88
CA VAL A 24 -18.53 0.14 19.11
C VAL A 24 -19.05 -0.98 20.03
N SER A 25 -18.55 -2.21 19.90
CA SER A 25 -18.90 -3.31 20.80
C SER A 25 -18.34 -3.19 22.22
N ALA A 26 -17.22 -2.49 22.40
CA ALA A 26 -16.57 -2.26 23.69
C ALA A 26 -17.16 -1.07 24.46
N ILE A 27 -18.01 -0.25 23.83
CA ILE A 27 -18.66 0.89 24.47
C ILE A 27 -19.65 0.38 25.52
N GLN A 28 -19.38 0.73 26.78
CA GLN A 28 -20.21 0.38 27.93
C GLN A 28 -21.08 1.55 28.37
N TYR A 29 -22.23 1.23 28.96
CA TYR A 29 -23.10 2.18 29.63
C TYR A 29 -22.57 2.52 31.05
N ASN A 30 -22.96 3.66 31.59
CA ASN A 30 -22.42 4.20 32.86
C ASN A 30 -22.67 3.32 34.11
N GLN A 31 -21.63 3.31 34.96
CA GLN A 31 -21.34 2.87 36.34
C GLN A 31 -22.07 1.69 37.02
N ASP A 32 -23.34 1.40 36.73
CA ASP A 32 -24.07 0.32 37.41
C ASP A 32 -24.23 -0.94 36.55
N ASN A 33 -24.15 -0.79 35.22
CA ASN A 33 -24.25 -1.89 34.27
C ASN A 33 -23.16 -1.76 33.20
N TYR A 34 -22.06 -2.46 33.39
CA TYR A 34 -20.91 -2.55 32.47
C TYR A 34 -21.21 -3.31 31.16
N GLN A 35 -22.48 -3.41 30.76
CA GLN A 35 -22.93 -4.14 29.59
C GLN A 35 -23.70 -3.22 28.65
N ARG A 36 -23.39 -3.31 27.36
CA ARG A 36 -24.16 -2.60 26.32
C ARG A 36 -25.58 -3.18 26.25
N PRO A 37 -26.63 -2.35 26.26
CA PRO A 37 -28.01 -2.83 26.14
C PRO A 37 -28.23 -3.61 24.83
N LYS A 38 -29.01 -4.69 24.87
CA LYS A 38 -29.31 -5.53 23.68
C LYS A 38 -30.09 -4.79 22.58
N ASN A 39 -30.69 -3.65 22.91
CA ASN A 39 -31.47 -2.78 22.03
C ASN A 39 -30.73 -1.49 21.66
N ALA A 40 -29.43 -1.36 21.97
CA ALA A 40 -28.64 -0.18 21.67
C ALA A 40 -28.40 -0.04 20.16
N SER A 41 -28.61 1.17 19.63
CA SER A 41 -28.22 1.53 18.27
C SER A 41 -26.70 1.72 18.19
N ASP A 42 -26.16 1.66 16.98
CA ASP A 42 -24.74 1.95 16.71
C ASP A 42 -24.40 3.45 16.78
N ARG A 43 -25.43 4.29 16.97
CA ARG A 43 -25.32 5.75 17.02
C ARG A 43 -25.58 6.37 18.39
N ASP A 44 -25.97 5.57 19.40
CA ASP A 44 -26.35 6.09 20.73
C ASP A 44 -25.20 6.86 21.43
N TRP A 45 -23.96 6.53 21.10
CA TRP A 45 -22.76 7.19 21.62
C TRP A 45 -22.30 8.39 20.77
N PHE A 46 -23.02 8.74 19.70
CA PHE A 46 -22.67 9.89 18.87
C PHE A 46 -23.01 11.18 19.60
N ASP A 47 -22.19 12.20 19.36
CA ASP A 47 -22.38 13.50 19.95
C ASP A 47 -23.57 14.22 19.33
N THR A 48 -24.26 14.98 20.19
CA THR A 48 -25.30 15.91 19.74
C THR A 48 -24.64 17.20 19.29
N VAL A 49 -24.90 17.59 18.04
CA VAL A 49 -24.39 18.84 17.46
C VAL A 49 -25.39 19.95 17.71
N LYS A 50 -24.96 20.99 18.43
CA LYS A 50 -25.69 22.24 18.64
C LYS A 50 -25.08 23.33 17.77
N LEU A 51 -25.92 24.02 17.01
CA LEU A 51 -25.53 25.15 16.17
C LEU A 51 -26.14 26.40 16.79
N SER A 52 -25.32 27.42 17.03
CA SER A 52 -25.75 28.71 17.55
C SER A 52 -25.18 29.84 16.71
N LEU A 53 -25.96 30.91 16.55
CA LEU A 53 -25.50 32.13 15.90
C LEU A 53 -24.90 33.04 16.97
N SER A 54 -23.65 33.44 16.78
CA SER A 54 -22.96 34.40 17.64
C SER A 54 -22.71 35.67 16.87
N ASN A 55 -23.10 36.80 17.46
CA ASN A 55 -22.84 38.11 16.86
C ASN A 55 -21.43 38.57 17.24
N SER A 56 -20.57 38.76 16.25
CA SER A 56 -19.19 39.25 16.42
C SER A 56 -19.08 40.68 15.88
N THR A 57 -18.01 41.39 16.25
CA THR A 57 -17.75 42.77 15.80
C THR A 57 -17.68 42.92 14.28
N ASP A 58 -17.27 41.87 13.57
CA ASP A 58 -17.10 41.84 12.12
C ASP A 58 -18.27 41.13 11.39
N GLY A 59 -19.33 40.78 12.12
CA GLY A 59 -20.52 40.13 11.58
C GLY A 59 -20.97 38.89 12.35
N ASN A 60 -22.05 38.27 11.88
CA ASN A 60 -22.60 37.07 12.49
C ASN A 60 -21.76 35.84 12.13
N VAL A 61 -21.37 35.07 13.14
CA VAL A 61 -20.59 33.83 13.01
C VAL A 61 -21.41 32.66 13.55
N TRP A 62 -21.40 31.55 12.83
CA TRP A 62 -21.98 30.31 13.32
C TRP A 62 -20.99 29.57 14.22
N ILE A 63 -21.44 29.19 15.41
CA ILE A 63 -20.68 28.39 16.36
C ILE A 63 -21.31 27.00 16.42
N THR A 64 -20.45 25.99 16.29
CA THR A 64 -20.84 24.58 16.42
C THR A 64 -20.28 24.03 17.72
N GLN A 65 -21.13 23.45 18.56
CA GLN A 65 -20.74 22.79 19.80
C GLN A 65 -21.22 21.35 19.78
N THR A 66 -20.37 20.43 20.23
CA THR A 66 -20.74 19.03 20.43
C THR A 66 -20.94 18.76 21.90
N GLU A 67 -21.99 18.02 22.22
CA GLU A 67 -22.28 17.56 23.57
C GLU A 67 -22.27 16.04 23.59
N HIS A 68 -21.41 15.49 24.46
CA HIS A 68 -21.30 14.06 24.69
C HIS A 68 -22.52 13.57 25.50
N PRO A 69 -23.13 12.44 25.13
CA PRO A 69 -24.16 11.82 25.96
C PRO A 69 -23.56 11.39 27.31
N SER A 70 -24.23 11.79 28.40
CA SER A 70 -23.83 11.51 29.78
C SER A 70 -23.84 10.01 30.14
N GLN A 71 -24.45 9.19 29.28
CA GLN A 71 -24.59 7.75 29.42
C GLN A 71 -23.31 6.97 29.07
N TYR A 72 -22.38 7.58 28.32
CA TYR A 72 -21.23 6.89 27.71
C TYR A 72 -19.87 7.52 28.10
N THR A 73 -19.69 7.89 29.37
CA THR A 73 -18.53 8.69 29.82
C THR A 73 -17.16 8.06 29.58
N ASN A 74 -17.06 6.72 29.55
CA ASN A 74 -15.80 6.00 29.39
C ASN A 74 -15.29 5.94 27.93
N VAL A 75 -16.09 6.47 27.00
CA VAL A 75 -15.84 6.39 25.55
C VAL A 75 -15.10 7.62 25.05
N TYR A 76 -15.22 8.75 25.74
CA TYR A 76 -14.70 10.03 25.27
C TYR A 76 -13.33 10.31 25.88
N PHE A 77 -12.38 10.69 25.04
CA PHE A 77 -11.14 11.28 25.53
C PHE A 77 -11.40 12.72 25.92
N ASN A 78 -10.77 13.15 27.02
CA ASN A 78 -10.80 14.57 27.39
C ASN A 78 -10.21 15.39 26.24
N ALA A 79 -11.03 16.28 25.68
CA ALA A 79 -10.62 17.17 24.61
C ALA A 79 -9.40 17.97 25.06
N SER A 80 -8.28 17.78 24.38
CA SER A 80 -7.08 18.55 24.67
C SER A 80 -7.32 20.03 24.32
N LYS A 81 -6.84 20.94 25.17
CA LYS A 81 -6.83 22.36 24.84
C LYS A 81 -5.79 22.60 23.74
N VAL A 82 -6.22 22.56 22.49
CA VAL A 82 -5.33 22.84 21.36
C VAL A 82 -5.27 24.34 21.13
N THR A 83 -4.06 24.89 21.09
CA THR A 83 -3.83 26.31 20.82
C THR A 83 -3.71 26.54 19.32
N TYR A 84 -4.79 27.03 18.69
CA TYR A 84 -4.76 27.50 17.31
C TYR A 84 -4.93 29.02 17.27
N GLY A 85 -3.93 29.71 16.73
CA GLY A 85 -3.96 31.17 16.52
C GLY A 85 -3.92 31.99 17.82
N ILE A 86 -4.53 33.18 17.78
CA ILE A 86 -4.43 34.21 18.83
C ILE A 86 -5.37 33.92 20.02
N HIS A 87 -6.35 33.03 19.86
CA HIS A 87 -7.33 32.68 20.89
C HIS A 87 -6.88 31.43 21.65
N ARG A 88 -6.47 31.62 22.91
CA ARG A 88 -5.70 30.63 23.68
C ARG A 88 -6.52 29.62 24.49
N ASP A 89 -7.85 29.75 24.55
CA ASP A 89 -8.69 28.99 25.50
C ASP A 89 -9.97 28.38 24.88
N ARG A 90 -9.91 27.88 23.64
CA ARG A 90 -11.07 27.20 23.04
C ARG A 90 -10.90 25.68 23.03
N THR A 91 -11.96 24.99 23.39
CA THR A 91 -12.10 23.55 23.16
C THR A 91 -12.62 23.32 21.75
N TYR A 92 -12.00 22.40 21.03
CA TYR A 92 -12.37 22.05 19.68
C TYR A 92 -13.09 20.70 19.66
N VAL A 93 -13.94 20.52 18.65
CA VAL A 93 -14.55 19.22 18.38
C VAL A 93 -13.44 18.27 17.93
N GLN A 94 -13.27 17.17 18.66
CA GLN A 94 -12.24 16.17 18.40
C GLN A 94 -12.90 14.87 17.93
N THR A 95 -12.36 14.28 16.87
CA THR A 95 -12.71 12.92 16.43
C THR A 95 -11.43 12.15 16.16
N ILE A 96 -11.45 10.84 16.37
CA ILE A 96 -10.33 9.94 16.17
C ILE A 96 -10.60 9.09 14.95
N ALA A 97 -9.76 9.25 13.92
CA ALA A 97 -9.83 8.47 12.70
C ALA A 97 -8.76 7.36 12.71
N PHE A 98 -9.21 6.11 12.59
CA PHE A 98 -8.37 4.96 12.33
C PHE A 98 -8.24 4.82 10.82
N VAL A 99 -7.06 5.12 10.30
CA VAL A 99 -6.79 5.08 8.86
C VAL A 99 -6.09 3.79 8.52
N ASP A 100 -6.69 3.01 7.63
CA ASP A 100 -6.04 1.80 7.12
C ASP A 100 -4.79 2.16 6.34
N LYS A 101 -3.79 1.28 6.41
CA LYS A 101 -2.53 1.49 5.69
C LYS A 101 -2.74 1.16 4.22
N ALA A 102 -2.62 2.17 3.37
CA ALA A 102 -2.66 1.98 1.93
C ALA A 102 -1.35 1.39 1.41
N PHE A 103 -1.43 0.31 0.63
CA PHE A 103 -0.29 -0.20 -0.13
C PHE A 103 -0.20 0.52 -1.48
N PRO A 104 1.01 0.79 -2.00
CA PRO A 104 1.18 1.30 -3.34
C PRO A 104 0.46 0.40 -4.37
N SER A 105 -0.30 1.00 -5.27
CA SER A 105 -1.18 0.28 -6.21
C SER A 105 -0.48 -0.75 -7.10
N PHE A 106 0.80 -0.51 -7.43
CA PHE A 106 1.62 -1.48 -8.15
C PHE A 106 1.85 -2.78 -7.36
N PHE A 107 2.14 -2.65 -6.06
CA PHE A 107 2.40 -3.80 -5.19
C PHE A 107 1.12 -4.61 -4.93
N ALA A 108 -0.01 -3.93 -4.73
CA ALA A 108 -1.31 -4.57 -4.57
C ALA A 108 -1.69 -5.42 -5.80
N LYS A 109 -1.51 -4.89 -7.01
CA LYS A 109 -1.77 -5.63 -8.26
C LYS A 109 -0.88 -6.86 -8.41
N TYR A 110 0.40 -6.76 -8.06
CA TYR A 110 1.33 -7.87 -8.17
C TYR A 110 1.03 -8.97 -7.14
N LEU A 111 0.70 -8.58 -5.91
CA LEU A 111 0.33 -9.52 -4.84
C LEU A 111 -0.98 -10.26 -5.09
N GLN A 112 -1.98 -9.60 -5.69
CA GLN A 112 -3.32 -10.17 -5.87
C GLN A 112 -3.38 -11.26 -6.96
N GLY A 113 -2.43 -11.28 -7.91
CA GLY A 113 -2.41 -12.29 -8.97
C GLY A 113 -1.13 -12.39 -9.81
N GLY A 114 -0.20 -11.43 -9.67
CA GLY A 114 1.06 -11.41 -10.42
C GLY A 114 2.13 -12.38 -9.90
N VAL A 115 2.06 -12.80 -8.63
CA VAL A 115 3.08 -13.67 -8.01
C VAL A 115 3.16 -15.03 -8.70
N ILE A 116 2.02 -15.64 -9.04
CA ILE A 116 2.00 -16.94 -9.71
C ILE A 116 2.56 -16.85 -11.15
N ALA A 117 2.19 -15.80 -11.88
CA ALA A 117 2.71 -15.55 -13.24
C ALA A 117 4.21 -15.28 -13.22
N MET A 118 4.70 -14.50 -12.24
CA MET A 118 6.12 -14.28 -12.01
C MET A 118 6.85 -15.61 -11.76
N TYR A 119 6.34 -16.46 -10.87
CA TYR A 119 6.94 -17.75 -10.56
C TYR A 119 7.04 -18.64 -11.81
N ILE A 120 5.94 -18.79 -12.55
CA ILE A 120 5.91 -19.59 -13.79
C ILE A 120 6.91 -19.03 -14.81
N SER A 121 6.95 -17.71 -15.00
CA SER A 121 7.89 -17.09 -15.94
C SER A 121 9.35 -17.37 -15.57
N LEU A 122 9.69 -17.29 -14.27
CA LEU A 122 11.02 -17.57 -13.77
C LEU A 122 11.40 -19.04 -14.00
N VAL A 123 10.49 -19.96 -13.67
CA VAL A 123 10.69 -21.41 -13.86
C VAL A 123 10.91 -21.75 -15.34
N ILE A 124 10.13 -21.15 -16.24
CA ILE A 124 10.30 -21.33 -17.69
C ILE A 124 11.65 -20.80 -18.17
N VAL A 125 12.06 -19.60 -17.72
CA VAL A 125 13.33 -18.99 -18.12
C VAL A 125 14.51 -19.83 -17.63
N VAL A 126 14.51 -20.23 -16.37
CA VAL A 126 15.55 -21.08 -15.79
C VAL A 126 15.58 -22.44 -16.49
N GLY A 127 14.42 -23.05 -16.73
CA GLY A 127 14.33 -24.32 -17.46
C GLY A 127 14.85 -24.21 -18.89
N ARG A 128 14.57 -23.11 -19.59
CA ARG A 128 15.12 -22.83 -20.93
C ARG A 128 16.63 -22.61 -20.89
N LEU A 129 17.14 -21.91 -19.89
CA LEU A 129 18.58 -21.68 -19.73
C LEU A 129 19.32 -23.00 -19.49
N ILE A 130 18.85 -23.80 -18.53
CA ILE A 130 19.40 -25.14 -18.24
C ILE A 130 19.36 -25.98 -19.51
N ARG A 131 18.22 -26.00 -20.21
CA ARG A 131 18.11 -26.74 -21.47
C ARG A 131 19.10 -26.23 -22.52
N ALA A 132 19.29 -24.92 -22.66
CA ALA A 132 20.24 -24.36 -23.62
C ALA A 132 21.70 -24.70 -23.29
N LEU A 133 22.06 -24.80 -22.00
CA LEU A 133 23.41 -25.16 -21.57
C LEU A 133 23.71 -26.66 -21.75
N PHE A 134 22.74 -27.54 -21.50
CA PHE A 134 22.94 -28.99 -21.61
C PHE A 134 22.60 -29.56 -22.99
N THR A 135 21.75 -28.88 -23.76
CA THR A 135 21.43 -29.29 -25.13
C THR A 135 22.39 -28.55 -26.05
N HIS A 136 23.60 -29.08 -26.24
CA HIS A 136 24.51 -28.62 -27.28
C HIS A 136 23.78 -28.59 -28.63
N SER A 137 23.96 -27.51 -29.40
CA SER A 137 23.44 -27.44 -30.76
C SER A 137 24.09 -28.55 -31.60
N PRO A 138 23.34 -29.27 -32.46
CA PRO A 138 23.95 -30.24 -33.38
C PRO A 138 25.02 -29.61 -34.29
N ILE A 139 24.95 -28.28 -34.50
CA ILE A 139 25.97 -27.51 -35.24
C ILE A 139 27.27 -27.44 -34.44
N GLU A 140 27.20 -27.31 -33.12
CA GLU A 140 28.39 -27.22 -32.27
C GLU A 140 29.15 -28.54 -32.27
N VAL A 141 28.44 -29.68 -32.17
CA VAL A 141 29.04 -31.02 -32.29
C VAL A 141 29.74 -31.20 -33.64
N MET A 142 29.11 -30.74 -34.73
CA MET A 142 29.71 -30.82 -36.07
C MET A 142 31.02 -30.03 -36.17
N ILE A 143 31.21 -28.97 -35.39
CA ILE A 143 32.42 -28.13 -35.40
C ILE A 143 33.46 -28.66 -34.41
N THR A 144 33.06 -29.10 -33.22
CA THR A 144 33.99 -29.60 -32.19
C THR A 144 34.52 -31.00 -32.49
N GLU A 145 33.77 -31.84 -33.21
CA GLU A 145 34.18 -33.20 -33.56
C GLU A 145 34.74 -33.34 -34.99
N ILE A 146 35.27 -32.28 -35.59
CA ILE A 146 35.90 -32.37 -36.93
C ILE A 146 37.11 -33.33 -36.89
N PRO A 147 37.16 -34.35 -37.76
CA PRO A 147 38.32 -35.21 -37.87
C PRO A 147 39.48 -34.42 -38.49
N ASN A 148 40.62 -34.43 -37.78
CA ASN A 148 41.90 -33.85 -38.21
C ASN A 148 41.93 -32.31 -38.34
N PRO A 149 41.87 -31.57 -37.20
CA PRO A 149 41.80 -30.10 -37.18
C PRO A 149 43.09 -29.40 -37.64
N ASP A 150 44.21 -30.12 -37.76
CA ASP A 150 45.52 -29.57 -38.11
C ASP A 150 45.53 -28.86 -39.48
N PHE A 151 44.73 -29.36 -40.42
CA PHE A 151 44.60 -28.73 -41.74
C PHE A 151 43.93 -27.36 -41.66
N LEU A 152 42.88 -27.23 -40.85
CA LEU A 152 42.19 -25.96 -40.62
C LEU A 152 43.11 -24.97 -39.89
N LEU A 153 43.82 -25.43 -38.86
CA LEU A 153 44.78 -24.61 -38.12
C LEU A 153 45.88 -24.07 -39.02
N LYS A 154 46.40 -24.91 -39.93
CA LYS A 154 47.43 -24.50 -40.90
C LYS A 154 46.93 -23.37 -41.81
N ILE A 155 45.71 -23.47 -42.33
CA ILE A 155 45.09 -22.41 -43.15
C ILE A 155 44.93 -21.11 -42.34
N CYS A 156 44.44 -21.19 -41.10
CA CYS A 156 44.30 -20.02 -40.23
C CYS A 156 45.65 -19.32 -39.98
N LEU A 157 46.73 -20.10 -39.81
CA LEU A 157 48.07 -19.58 -39.56
C LEU A 157 48.68 -18.96 -40.83
N ASP A 158 48.44 -19.56 -41.99
CA ASP A 158 48.88 -19.02 -43.29
C ASP A 158 48.20 -17.67 -43.60
N ILE A 159 46.88 -17.57 -43.40
CA ILE A 159 46.13 -16.30 -43.53
C ILE A 159 46.67 -15.25 -42.56
N TYR A 160 46.96 -15.63 -41.31
CA TYR A 160 47.56 -14.72 -40.32
C TYR A 160 48.92 -14.18 -40.79
N LEU A 161 49.78 -15.05 -41.33
CA LEU A 161 51.10 -14.69 -41.85
C LEU A 161 51.04 -13.74 -43.05
N VAL A 162 50.12 -14.00 -44.00
CA VAL A 162 49.88 -13.12 -45.16
C VAL A 162 49.43 -11.73 -44.71
N ARG A 163 48.56 -11.66 -43.68
CA ARG A 163 48.12 -10.39 -43.10
C ARG A 163 49.24 -9.64 -42.38
N GLU A 164 50.13 -10.34 -41.68
CA GLU A 164 51.31 -9.75 -41.05
C GLU A 164 52.30 -9.20 -42.09
N ALA A 165 52.46 -9.92 -43.21
CA ALA A 165 53.28 -9.51 -44.35
C ALA A 165 52.66 -8.37 -45.20
N LYS A 166 51.39 -8.01 -44.99
CA LYS A 166 50.61 -6.99 -45.72
C LYS A 166 50.46 -7.25 -47.22
N ASP A 167 50.51 -8.50 -47.64
CA ASP A 167 50.38 -8.89 -49.06
C ASP A 167 48.94 -9.33 -49.39
N PHE A 168 48.05 -8.34 -49.50
CA PHE A 168 46.59 -8.52 -49.58
C PHE A 168 46.08 -9.18 -50.88
N PHE A 169 46.93 -9.41 -51.87
CA PHE A 169 46.51 -10.08 -53.11
C PHE A 169 46.31 -11.59 -52.92
N LEU A 170 46.90 -12.19 -51.88
CA LEU A 170 46.85 -13.63 -51.58
C LEU A 170 45.82 -14.01 -50.49
N GLU A 171 45.13 -13.04 -49.89
CA GLU A 171 44.13 -13.26 -48.82
C GLU A 171 42.72 -13.59 -49.36
N GLN A 172 42.50 -13.49 -50.68
CA GLN A 172 41.18 -13.51 -51.32
C GLN A 172 40.83 -14.82 -52.02
#